data_AF-A0A537SJR4-F1
#
_entry.id   AF-A0A537SJR4-F1
#
_cell.length_a   1.000
_cell.length_b   1.000
_cell.length_c   1.000
_cell.angle_alpha   90.00
_cell.angle_beta   90.00
_cell.angle_gamma   90.00
#
_symmetry.space_group_name_H-M   'P 1'
#
loop_
_entity.id
_entity.type
_entity.pdbx_description
1 polymer ?
#
loop_
_entity_poly.entity_id
_entity_poly.type
_entity_poly.pdbx_seq_one_letter_code
_entity_poly.pdbx_strand_id
1 'polypeptide(L)' 'MLEVVDQLNKQNNEGLADPKMKARFADLGGVPMPMTPIDLGKLVADETEKWGKVIRAANIKPK' A
#
# COMPACT_ATOMS: atom_id res chain seq x y z
N MET A 1 5.98 19.85 6.79
CA MET A 1 6.14 18.42 6.42
C MET A 1 4.80 17.74 6.15
N LEU A 2 3.79 17.85 7.03
CA LEU A 2 2.45 17.28 6.78
C LEU A 2 1.83 17.77 5.46
N GLU A 3 1.90 19.08 5.19
CA GLU A 3 1.37 19.68 3.95
C GLU A 3 1.94 19.06 2.66
N VAL A 4 3.24 18.72 2.65
CA VAL A 4 3.90 18.09 1.50
C VAL A 4 3.38 16.66 1.30
N VAL A 5 3.19 15.93 2.40
CA VAL A 5 2.64 14.56 2.37
C VAL A 5 1.20 14.59 1.87
N ASP A 6 0.40 15.54 2.32
CA ASP A 6 -1.00 15.68 1.92
C ASP A 6 -1.11 16.04 0.43
N GLN A 7 -0.28 16.97 -0.04
CA GLN A 7 -0.25 17.35 -1.46
C GLN A 7 0.18 16.18 -2.36
N LEU A 8 1.21 15.43 -1.96
CA LEU A 8 1.66 14.26 -2.72
C LEU A 8 0.61 13.15 -2.72
N ASN A 9 -0.01 12.87 -1.57
CA ASN A 9 -1.07 11.87 -1.47
C ASN A 9 -2.24 12.21 -2.40
N LYS A 10 -2.65 13.48 -2.43
CA LYS A 10 -3.70 13.95 -3.34
C LYS A 10 -3.33 13.70 -4.80
N GLN A 11 -2.15 14.16 -5.24
CA GLN A 11 -1.71 13.99 -6.63
C GLN A 11 -1.57 12.51 -7.02
N ASN A 12 -1.08 11.68 -6.10
CA ASN A 12 -0.99 10.24 -6.32
C ASN A 12 -2.38 9.61 -6.48
N ASN A 13 -3.34 9.97 -5.62
CA ASN A 13 -4.71 9.46 -5.72
C ASN A 13 -5.41 9.90 -7.01
N GLU A 14 -5.17 11.14 -7.47
CA GLU A 14 -5.63 11.61 -8.78
C GLU A 14 -5.04 10.77 -9.92
N GLY A 15 -3.73 10.50 -9.88
CA GLY A 15 -3.06 9.62 -10.85
C GLY A 15 -3.59 8.18 -10.84
N LEU A 16 -3.86 7.62 -9.66
CA LEU A 16 -4.46 6.28 -9.52
C LEU A 16 -5.91 6.22 -9.99
N ALA A 17 -6.61 7.36 -10.02
CA ALA A 17 -7.97 7.45 -10.54
C ALA A 17 -8.03 7.49 -12.08
N ASP A 18 -6.94 7.85 -12.74
CA ASP A 18 -6.84 7.95 -14.20
C ASP A 18 -7.14 6.60 -14.89
N PRO A 19 -8.00 6.57 -15.94
CA PRO A 19 -8.37 5.33 -16.62
C PRO A 19 -7.20 4.57 -17.24
N LYS A 20 -6.20 5.27 -17.79
CA LYS A 20 -5.01 4.63 -18.39
C LYS A 20 -4.14 4.01 -17.31
N MET A 21 -4.06 4.64 -16.13
CA MET A 21 -3.38 4.05 -14.97
C MET A 21 -4.10 2.82 -14.44
N LYS A 22 -5.42 2.87 -14.28
CA LYS A 22 -6.21 1.69 -13.90
C LYS A 22 -6.02 0.52 -14.86
N ALA A 23 -6.05 0.79 -16.17
CA ALA A 23 -5.79 -0.24 -17.19
C ALA A 23 -4.38 -0.83 -17.05
N ARG A 24 -3.36 0.01 -16.84
CA ARG A 24 -1.98 -0.46 -16.67
C ARG A 24 -1.80 -1.32 -15.41
N PHE A 25 -2.44 -0.96 -14.30
CA PHE A 25 -2.43 -1.80 -13.10
C PHE A 25 -3.10 -3.15 -13.38
N ALA A 26 -4.25 -3.16 -14.06
CA ALA A 26 -4.94 -4.38 -14.42
C ALA A 26 -4.10 -5.30 -15.33
N ASP A 27 -3.40 -4.75 -16.32
CA ASP A 27 -2.47 -5.50 -17.20
C ASP A 27 -1.33 -6.16 -16.41
N LEU A 28 -0.94 -5.57 -15.27
CA LEU A 28 0.09 -6.09 -14.37
C LEU A 28 -0.49 -7.00 -13.27
N GLY A 29 -1.79 -7.28 -13.29
CA GLY A 29 -2.48 -8.09 -12.28
C GLY A 29 -2.75 -7.37 -10.96
N GLY A 30 -2.65 -6.03 -10.93
CA GLY A 30 -2.87 -5.20 -9.77
C GLY A 30 -4.21 -4.45 -9.82
N VAL A 31 -4.68 -4.02 -8.64
CA VAL A 31 -5.82 -3.11 -8.49
C VAL A 31 -5.34 -1.90 -7.68
N PRO A 32 -5.50 -0.66 -8.18
CA PRO A 32 -5.15 0.53 -7.40
C PRO A 32 -5.92 0.57 -6.07
N MET A 33 -5.21 0.86 -4.99
CA MET A 33 -5.77 1.00 -3.64
C MET A 33 -5.42 2.39 -3.10
N PRO A 34 -6.14 3.45 -3.50
CA PRO A 34 -5.92 4.78 -2.95
C PRO A 34 -6.28 4.79 -1.46
N MET A 35 -5.43 5.43 -0.65
CA MET A 35 -5.55 5.47 0.80
C MET A 35 -4.95 6.73 1.40
N THR A 36 -5.38 7.09 2.60
CA THR A 36 -4.76 8.19 3.34
C THR A 36 -3.39 7.77 3.90
N PRO A 37 -2.49 8.72 4.24
CA PRO A 37 -1.23 8.37 4.89
C PRO A 37 -1.41 7.61 6.21
N ILE A 38 -2.48 7.92 6.95
CA ILE A 38 -2.82 7.25 8.22
C ILE A 38 -3.23 5.79 7.95
N ASP A 39 -4.10 5.57 6.96
CA ASP A 39 -4.55 4.23 6.59
C ASP A 39 -3.39 3.38 6.05
N LEU A 40 -2.47 3.97 5.28
CA LEU A 40 -1.24 3.30 4.85
C LEU A 40 -0.37 2.89 6.05
N GLY A 41 -0.19 3.79 7.01
CA GLY A 41 0.56 3.48 8.24
C GLY A 41 -0.06 2.32 9.02
N LYS A 42 -1.39 2.30 9.11
CA LYS A 42 -2.13 1.20 9.73
C LYS A 42 -1.96 -0.12 8.97
N LEU A 43 -2.10 -0.12 7.64
CA LEU A 43 -1.91 -1.31 6.82
C LEU A 43 -0.52 -1.94 7.05
N VAL A 44 0.53 -1.11 7.08
CA VAL A 44 1.90 -1.58 7.33
C VAL A 44 2.01 -2.25 8.71
N ALA A 45 1.44 -1.65 9.75
CA ALA A 45 1.45 -2.23 11.09
C ALA A 45 0.68 -3.58 11.14
N ASP A 46 -0.53 -3.60 10.59
CA ASP A 46 -1.41 -4.77 10.60
C ASP A 46 -0.80 -5.95 9.82
N GLU A 47 -0.26 -5.69 8.62
CA GLU A 47 0.40 -6.73 7.81
C GLU A 47 1.73 -7.18 8.43
N THR A 48 2.50 -6.29 9.04
CA THR A 48 3.71 -6.66 9.78
C THR A 48 3.38 -7.61 10.93
N GLU A 49 2.35 -7.32 11.71
CA GLU A 49 1.92 -8.20 12.80
C GLU A 49 1.47 -9.56 12.28
N LYS A 50 0.59 -9.56 11.26
CA LYS A 50 0.04 -10.77 10.64
C LYS A 50 1.13 -11.68 10.09
N TRP A 51 2.03 -11.16 9.25
CA TRP A 51 3.09 -11.98 8.66
C TRP A 51 4.14 -12.37 9.68
N GLY A 52 4.40 -11.54 10.69
CA GLY A 52 5.21 -11.92 11.84
C GLY A 52 4.64 -13.14 12.58
N LYS A 53 3.31 -13.25 12.73
CA LYS A 53 2.68 -14.46 13.31
C LYS A 53 2.87 -15.67 12.41
N VAL A 54 2.66 -15.53 11.10
CA VAL A 54 2.82 -16.61 10.12
C VAL A 54 4.26 -17.16 10.13
N ILE A 55 5.27 -16.29 10.09
CA ILE A 55 6.69 -16.69 10.11
C ILE A 55 7.02 -17.51 11.36
N ARG A 56 6.58 -17.05 12.54
CA ARG A 56 6.82 -17.76 13.81
C ARG A 56 6.10 -19.11 13.83
N ALA A 57 4.85 -19.15 13.39
CA ALA A 57 4.07 -20.40 13.34
C ALA A 57 4.68 -21.42 12.38
N ALA A 58 5.26 -20.97 11.26
CA ALA A 58 5.91 -21.81 10.26
C ALA A 58 7.39 -22.12 10.58
N ASN A 59 7.94 -21.60 11.69
CA ASN A 59 9.35 -21.74 12.08
C ASN A 59 10.33 -21.34 10.95
N ILE A 60 9.97 -20.33 10.17
CA ILE A 60 10.80 -19.81 9.07
C ILE A 60 11.91 -18.95 9.68
N LYS A 61 13.17 -19.21 9.31
CA LYS A 61 14.33 -18.46 9.77
C LYS A 61 14.93 -17.62 8.64
N PRO A 62 15.41 -16.40 8.93
CA PRO A 62 16.24 -15.66 7.98
C PRO A 62 17.50 -16.47 7.66
N LYS A 63 18.03 -16.29 6.45
CA LYS A 63 19.34 -16.84 6.06
C LYS A 63 20.47 -15.99 6.61
#